data_AF-A0A5P6VLD1-F1
#
_entry.id   AF-A0A5P6VLD1-F1
#
_cell.length_a   1.000
_cell.length_b   1.000
_cell.length_c   1.000
_cell.angle_alpha   90.00
_cell.angle_beta   90.00
_cell.angle_gamma   90.00
#
_symmetry.space_group_name_H-M   'P 1'
#
loop_
_entity.id
_entity.type
_entity.pdbx_description
1 polymer ?
#
loop_
_entity_poly.entity_id
_entity_poly.type
_entity_poly.pdbx_seq_one_letter_code
_entity_poly.pdbx_strand_id
1 'polypeptide(L)'
;MKEYLDEKEAQISRTVTNITDTLPSSVAAFAHSLEYDNIKSIASIYQYILDIRLFYSVLAEQWEIDPKDIDDKKLYKVTPEIIKSYVNALYKPNRITAGLTSPDQKRKDKRYKSLWYYFDYLERTGFLDENIMQKPEDKRKGKPAKPKVIKSPEDVSFKMNGWTKTTVDGKYSIIKEKDPNGGYGKYRFYVKDEERNVLFTDDKGETLYLNGNEARDFVKRLYVNLKKERHK
;
A
#
# COMPACT_ATOMS: atom_id res chain seq x y z
N MET A 1 -26.81 1.54 15.95
CA MET A 1 -26.30 2.93 15.90
C MET A 1 -24.78 2.82 15.75
N LYS A 2 -24.20 3.24 14.61
CA LYS A 2 -22.77 2.99 14.31
C LYS A 2 -21.96 4.25 14.66
N GLU A 3 -21.27 4.23 15.81
CA GLU A 3 -20.41 5.32 16.27
C GLU A 3 -19.11 5.33 15.46
N TYR A 4 -18.83 6.45 14.81
CA TYR A 4 -17.54 6.70 14.16
C TYR A 4 -16.60 7.29 15.20
N LEU A 5 -15.38 6.74 15.26
CA LEU A 5 -14.31 7.23 16.13
C LEU A 5 -14.00 8.70 15.83
N ASP A 6 -13.87 9.52 16.87
CA ASP A 6 -13.52 10.93 16.73
C ASP A 6 -12.04 11.16 16.35
N GLU A 7 -11.65 12.40 16.12
CA GLU A 7 -10.30 12.77 15.67
C GLU A 7 -9.20 12.48 16.72
N LYS A 8 -9.56 12.43 18.02
CA LYS A 8 -8.68 12.00 19.11
C LYS A 8 -8.54 10.48 19.13
N GLU A 9 -9.62 9.74 18.92
CA GLU A 9 -9.58 8.27 18.81
C GLU A 9 -8.82 7.83 17.54
N ALA A 10 -8.96 8.56 16.44
CA ALA A 10 -8.15 8.38 15.23
C ALA A 10 -6.66 8.68 15.47
N GLN A 11 -6.33 9.63 16.36
CA GLN A 11 -4.94 9.92 16.78
C GLN A 11 -4.36 8.86 17.72
N ILE A 12 -5.18 8.26 18.60
CA ILE A 12 -4.81 7.13 19.47
C ILE A 12 -4.67 5.84 18.63
N SER A 13 -5.42 5.72 17.53
CA SER A 13 -5.41 4.62 16.56
C SER A 13 -4.18 4.59 15.62
N ARG A 14 -2.97 4.81 16.16
CA ARG A 14 -1.71 4.59 15.40
C ARG A 14 -1.23 3.14 15.40
N THR A 15 -1.90 2.26 16.13
CA THR A 15 -1.61 0.83 16.12
C THR A 15 -2.78 0.09 15.48
N VAL A 16 -2.47 -0.84 14.57
CA VAL A 16 -3.40 -1.77 13.92
C VAL A 16 -4.41 -2.38 14.92
N THR A 17 -3.96 -2.58 16.16
CA THR A 17 -4.70 -3.17 17.28
C THR A 17 -6.03 -2.49 17.60
N ASN A 18 -6.14 -1.16 17.52
CA ASN A 18 -7.36 -0.44 17.94
C ASN A 18 -8.45 -0.40 16.86
N ILE A 19 -8.11 -0.60 15.59
CA ILE A 19 -9.10 -0.56 14.48
C ILE A 19 -9.67 -1.93 14.14
N THR A 20 -9.08 -2.99 14.67
CA THR A 20 -9.50 -4.38 14.46
C THR A 20 -10.13 -5.02 15.68
N ASP A 21 -10.18 -4.31 16.82
CA ASP A 21 -10.70 -4.81 18.10
C ASP A 21 -12.17 -5.26 18.08
N THR A 22 -13.01 -4.60 17.29
CA THR A 22 -14.43 -4.94 17.10
C THR A 22 -14.68 -5.83 15.88
N LEU A 23 -13.64 -6.47 15.34
CA LEU A 23 -13.72 -7.29 14.13
C LEU A 23 -13.15 -8.68 14.39
N PRO A 24 -13.47 -9.68 13.54
CA PRO A 24 -12.86 -11.00 13.66
C PRO A 24 -11.33 -10.96 13.63
N SER A 25 -10.71 -11.90 14.33
CA SER A 25 -9.24 -11.96 14.49
C SER A 25 -8.47 -12.03 13.16
N SER A 26 -9.08 -12.58 12.12
CA SER A 26 -8.53 -12.62 10.76
C SER A 26 -8.28 -11.22 10.17
N VAL A 27 -9.06 -10.20 10.56
CA VAL A 27 -8.88 -8.82 10.10
C VAL A 27 -7.63 -8.20 10.72
N ALA A 28 -7.33 -8.51 11.97
CA ALA A 28 -6.07 -8.13 12.62
C ALA A 28 -4.87 -8.78 11.92
N ALA A 29 -4.97 -10.08 11.62
CA ALA A 29 -3.93 -10.81 10.90
C ALA A 29 -3.75 -10.29 9.45
N PHE A 30 -4.84 -9.90 8.78
CA PHE A 30 -4.79 -9.24 7.46
C PHE A 30 -4.10 -7.87 7.53
N ALA A 31 -4.38 -7.07 8.55
CA ALA A 31 -3.70 -5.79 8.73
C ALA A 31 -2.18 -5.96 8.91
N HIS A 32 -1.77 -6.98 9.66
CA HIS A 32 -0.36 -7.35 9.79
C HIS A 32 0.24 -7.82 8.46
N SER A 33 -0.44 -8.65 7.67
CA SER A 33 0.09 -9.05 6.35
C SER A 33 0.23 -7.88 5.37
N LEU A 34 -0.64 -6.86 5.45
CA LEU A 34 -0.48 -5.63 4.66
C LEU A 34 0.76 -4.80 5.06
N GLU A 35 1.12 -4.84 6.34
CA GLU A 35 2.30 -4.18 6.89
C GLU A 35 3.60 -4.87 6.47
N TYR A 36 3.67 -6.21 6.64
CA TYR A 36 4.89 -6.99 6.41
C TYR A 36 5.09 -7.45 4.96
N ASP A 37 4.05 -7.93 4.29
CA ASP A 37 4.19 -8.60 2.97
C ASP A 37 3.98 -7.64 1.79
N ASN A 38 3.21 -6.56 1.99
CA ASN A 38 2.72 -5.70 0.90
C ASN A 38 3.17 -4.24 1.00
N ILE A 39 3.99 -3.91 2.01
CA ILE A 39 4.65 -2.61 2.26
C ILE A 39 3.70 -1.45 1.95
N LYS A 40 2.50 -1.52 2.53
CA LYS A 40 1.53 -0.43 2.46
C LYS A 40 1.88 0.62 3.51
N SER A 41 1.64 1.89 3.20
CA SER A 41 1.74 2.93 4.23
C SER A 41 0.66 2.70 5.30
N ILE A 42 0.92 3.11 6.54
CA ILE A 42 -0.06 3.03 7.65
C ILE A 42 -1.41 3.65 7.25
N ALA A 43 -1.40 4.81 6.59
CA ALA A 43 -2.62 5.45 6.07
C ALA A 43 -3.38 4.59 5.06
N SER A 44 -2.66 3.79 4.25
CA SER A 44 -3.29 2.85 3.32
C SER A 44 -3.91 1.67 4.08
N ILE A 45 -3.18 1.09 5.03
CA ILE A 45 -3.66 -0.02 5.88
C ILE A 45 -4.93 0.40 6.62
N TYR A 46 -4.89 1.56 7.27
CA TYR A 46 -6.05 2.15 7.94
C TYR A 46 -7.26 2.24 7.02
N GLN A 47 -7.08 2.67 5.77
CA GLN A 47 -8.19 2.75 4.83
C GLN A 47 -8.74 1.36 4.44
N TYR A 48 -7.89 0.34 4.29
CA TYR A 48 -8.34 -1.04 4.07
C TYR A 48 -9.20 -1.51 5.25
N ILE A 49 -8.72 -1.33 6.48
CA ILE A 49 -9.44 -1.80 7.67
C ILE A 49 -10.77 -1.07 7.88
N LEU A 50 -10.83 0.25 7.63
CA LEU A 50 -12.12 0.96 7.65
C LEU A 50 -13.11 0.42 6.60
N ASP A 51 -12.62 0.12 5.41
CA ASP A 51 -13.45 -0.43 4.34
C ASP A 51 -13.91 -1.87 4.70
N ILE A 52 -13.10 -2.68 5.40
CA ILE A 52 -13.51 -3.99 5.90
C ILE A 52 -14.47 -3.88 7.09
N ARG A 53 -14.26 -2.94 8.02
CA ARG A 53 -15.18 -2.67 9.14
C ARG A 53 -16.59 -2.34 8.64
N LEU A 54 -16.66 -1.52 7.57
CA LEU A 54 -17.93 -1.22 6.90
C LEU A 54 -18.58 -2.46 6.29
N PHE A 55 -17.79 -3.37 5.71
CA PHE A 55 -18.28 -4.63 5.18
C PHE A 55 -18.91 -5.50 6.27
N TYR A 56 -18.21 -5.75 7.38
CA TYR A 56 -18.77 -6.50 8.51
C TYR A 56 -20.00 -5.82 9.13
N SER A 57 -20.02 -4.49 9.13
CA SER A 57 -21.19 -3.71 9.53
C SER A 57 -22.41 -3.96 8.63
N VAL A 58 -22.21 -4.20 7.33
CA VAL A 58 -23.30 -4.55 6.39
C VAL A 58 -23.70 -6.01 6.56
N LEU A 59 -22.73 -6.92 6.77
CA LEU A 59 -23.04 -8.32 7.06
C LEU A 59 -23.86 -8.48 8.34
N ALA A 60 -23.45 -7.82 9.41
CA ALA A 60 -24.13 -7.83 10.70
C ALA A 60 -25.59 -7.40 10.58
N GLU A 61 -25.87 -6.40 9.75
CA GLU A 61 -27.22 -5.91 9.49
C GLU A 61 -28.04 -6.90 8.65
N GLN A 62 -27.43 -7.56 7.67
CA GLN A 62 -28.11 -8.54 6.80
C GLN A 62 -28.32 -9.90 7.48
N TRP A 63 -27.42 -10.27 8.38
CA TRP A 63 -27.44 -11.57 9.07
C TRP A 63 -27.96 -11.47 10.49
N GLU A 64 -28.30 -10.27 10.96
CA GLU A 64 -28.82 -9.99 12.31
C GLU A 64 -27.89 -10.53 13.43
N ILE A 65 -26.57 -10.35 13.24
CA ILE A 65 -25.51 -10.85 14.14
C ILE A 65 -24.55 -9.69 14.46
N ASP A 66 -23.93 -9.69 15.64
CA ASP A 66 -22.87 -8.73 15.98
C ASP A 66 -21.65 -8.90 15.03
N PRO A 67 -21.08 -7.81 14.49
CA PRO A 67 -19.90 -7.89 13.61
C PRO A 67 -18.76 -8.78 14.10
N LYS A 68 -18.53 -8.85 15.42
CA LYS A 68 -17.43 -9.64 16.02
C LYS A 68 -17.71 -11.15 16.05
N ASP A 69 -18.98 -11.53 16.02
CA ASP A 69 -19.46 -12.92 16.11
C ASP A 69 -19.61 -13.56 14.72
N ILE A 70 -19.29 -12.81 13.66
CA ILE A 70 -19.25 -13.32 12.30
C ILE A 70 -18.02 -14.23 12.15
N ASP A 71 -18.30 -15.52 12.02
CA ASP A 71 -17.30 -16.53 11.66
C ASP A 71 -16.85 -16.34 10.21
N ASP A 72 -15.55 -16.11 10.00
CA ASP A 72 -14.96 -15.91 8.67
C ASP A 72 -15.17 -17.09 7.74
N LYS A 73 -15.31 -18.30 8.30
CA LYS A 73 -15.67 -19.50 7.53
C LYS A 73 -17.06 -19.44 6.95
N LYS A 74 -17.92 -18.50 7.36
CA LYS A 74 -19.27 -18.29 6.78
C LYS A 74 -19.27 -17.26 5.67
N LEU A 75 -18.13 -16.65 5.35
CA LEU A 75 -18.05 -15.63 4.29
C LEU A 75 -18.32 -16.20 2.88
N TYR A 76 -18.33 -17.53 2.68
CA TYR A 76 -18.84 -18.14 1.44
C TYR A 76 -20.33 -17.85 1.19
N LYS A 77 -21.10 -17.44 2.22
CA LYS A 77 -22.51 -17.07 2.11
C LYS A 77 -22.73 -15.64 1.60
N VAL A 78 -21.66 -14.89 1.36
CA VAL A 78 -21.75 -13.50 0.90
C VAL A 78 -22.26 -13.48 -0.54
N THR A 79 -23.40 -12.83 -0.76
CA THR A 79 -24.05 -12.75 -2.07
C THR A 79 -23.65 -11.49 -2.84
N PRO A 80 -23.87 -11.43 -4.18
CA PRO A 80 -23.68 -10.22 -4.97
C PRO A 80 -24.46 -9.00 -4.44
N GLU A 81 -25.63 -9.22 -3.84
CA GLU A 81 -26.47 -8.18 -3.23
C GLU A 81 -25.80 -7.58 -1.99
N ILE A 82 -25.18 -8.41 -1.15
CA ILE A 82 -24.41 -7.96 0.01
C ILE A 82 -23.23 -7.12 -0.45
N ILE A 83 -22.49 -7.57 -1.46
CA ILE A 83 -21.37 -6.82 -2.04
C ILE A 83 -21.87 -5.48 -2.60
N LYS A 84 -23.01 -5.47 -3.29
CA LYS A 84 -23.63 -4.25 -3.81
C LYS A 84 -24.03 -3.29 -2.68
N SER A 85 -24.63 -3.78 -1.60
CA SER A 85 -24.98 -2.99 -0.42
C SER A 85 -23.74 -2.38 0.22
N TYR A 86 -22.69 -3.18 0.39
CA TYR A 86 -21.40 -2.72 0.90
C TYR A 86 -20.77 -1.61 0.05
N VAL A 87 -20.64 -1.84 -1.26
CA VAL A 87 -19.98 -0.90 -2.17
C VAL A 87 -20.76 0.42 -2.23
N ASN A 88 -22.09 0.38 -2.13
CA ASN A 88 -22.97 1.56 -2.17
C ASN A 88 -23.27 2.19 -0.80
N ALA A 89 -22.82 1.59 0.30
CA ALA A 89 -23.11 2.09 1.65
C ALA A 89 -22.69 3.55 1.81
N LEU A 90 -23.55 4.36 2.45
CA LEU A 90 -23.26 5.78 2.66
C LEU A 90 -21.98 5.96 3.47
N TYR A 91 -21.26 7.05 3.22
CA TYR A 91 -20.07 7.42 4.00
C TYR A 91 -20.13 8.88 4.39
N LYS A 92 -19.42 9.22 5.47
CA LYS A 92 -19.22 10.61 5.86
C LYS A 92 -17.91 11.12 5.25
N PRO A 93 -17.94 12.17 4.42
CA PRO A 93 -16.72 12.82 3.93
C PRO A 93 -15.89 13.38 5.08
N ASN A 94 -14.57 13.52 4.87
CA ASN A 94 -13.66 14.11 5.86
C ASN A 94 -13.82 15.64 5.90
N ARG A 95 -15.00 16.10 6.32
CA ARG A 95 -15.40 17.50 6.53
C ARG A 95 -16.33 17.52 7.74
N ILE A 96 -16.01 18.36 8.73
CA ILE A 96 -16.66 18.42 10.05
C ILE A 96 -18.19 18.49 9.94
N THR A 97 -18.71 19.22 8.96
CA THR A 97 -20.15 19.47 8.77
C THR A 97 -20.81 18.61 7.69
N ALA A 98 -20.08 17.71 7.04
CA ALA A 98 -20.66 16.91 5.96
C ALA A 98 -21.59 15.83 6.51
N GLY A 99 -22.80 15.76 5.95
CA GLY A 99 -23.72 14.64 6.16
C GLY A 99 -23.24 13.36 5.47
N LEU A 100 -23.97 12.27 5.69
CA LEU A 100 -23.78 11.03 4.95
C LEU A 100 -24.02 11.27 3.46
N THR A 101 -23.13 10.75 2.62
CA THR A 101 -23.22 10.90 1.18
C THR A 101 -22.96 9.58 0.46
N SER A 102 -23.50 9.47 -0.75
CA SER A 102 -23.31 8.30 -1.60
C SER A 102 -21.89 8.26 -2.16
N PRO A 103 -21.25 7.08 -2.20
CA PRO A 103 -19.91 6.92 -2.75
C PRO A 103 -19.89 7.19 -4.26
N ASP A 104 -18.88 7.94 -4.72
CA ASP A 104 -18.57 8.08 -6.15
C ASP A 104 -17.97 6.77 -6.71
N GLN A 105 -17.85 6.65 -8.04
CA GLN A 105 -17.32 5.44 -8.65
C GLN A 105 -15.90 5.12 -8.16
N LYS A 106 -15.07 6.13 -7.91
CA LYS A 106 -13.70 5.96 -7.41
C LYS A 106 -13.68 5.35 -6.00
N ARG A 107 -14.60 5.75 -5.11
CA ARG A 107 -14.75 5.17 -3.78
C ARG A 107 -15.31 3.76 -3.85
N LYS A 108 -16.27 3.51 -4.76
CA LYS A 108 -16.80 2.16 -5.03
C LYS A 108 -15.70 1.20 -5.46
N ASP A 109 -14.88 1.61 -6.43
CA ASP A 109 -13.74 0.82 -6.92
C ASP A 109 -12.71 0.53 -5.80
N LYS A 110 -12.45 1.52 -4.94
CA LYS A 110 -11.55 1.34 -3.77
C LYS A 110 -12.10 0.31 -2.79
N ARG A 111 -13.37 0.42 -2.41
CA ARG A 111 -14.03 -0.54 -1.50
C ARG A 111 -14.00 -1.95 -2.07
N TYR A 112 -14.38 -2.10 -3.33
CA TYR A 112 -14.34 -3.39 -4.01
C TYR A 112 -12.92 -3.99 -3.99
N LYS A 113 -11.90 -3.17 -4.28
CA LYS A 113 -10.49 -3.59 -4.20
C LYS A 113 -10.06 -3.97 -2.79
N SER A 114 -10.49 -3.22 -1.76
CA SER A 114 -10.23 -3.55 -0.36
C SER A 114 -10.79 -4.91 0.01
N LEU A 115 -12.05 -5.17 -0.37
CA LEU A 115 -12.72 -6.44 -0.12
C LEU A 115 -12.04 -7.59 -0.88
N TRP A 116 -11.66 -7.39 -2.15
CA TRP A 116 -10.97 -8.41 -2.92
C TRP A 116 -9.63 -8.83 -2.27
N TYR A 117 -8.81 -7.88 -1.81
CA TYR A 117 -7.54 -8.21 -1.14
C TYR A 117 -7.74 -8.98 0.16
N TYR A 118 -8.83 -8.68 0.88
CA TYR A 118 -9.15 -9.38 2.10
C TYR A 118 -9.57 -10.83 1.82
N PHE A 119 -10.47 -11.07 0.85
CA PHE A 119 -10.84 -12.43 0.46
C PHE A 119 -9.67 -13.21 -0.14
N ASP A 120 -8.79 -12.57 -0.91
CA ASP A 120 -7.55 -13.14 -1.43
C ASP A 120 -6.58 -13.50 -0.29
N TYR A 121 -6.57 -12.76 0.82
CA TYR A 121 -5.84 -13.13 2.03
C TYR A 121 -6.47 -14.33 2.74
N LEU A 122 -7.79 -14.36 2.91
CA LEU A 122 -8.50 -15.47 3.55
C LEU A 122 -8.33 -16.79 2.79
N GLU A 123 -8.38 -16.75 1.46
CA GLU A 123 -8.09 -17.91 0.60
C GLU A 123 -6.66 -18.44 0.83
N ARG A 124 -5.65 -17.56 0.73
CA ARG A 124 -4.24 -17.94 0.91
C ARG A 124 -3.90 -18.46 2.30
N THR A 125 -4.68 -18.07 3.31
CA THR A 125 -4.48 -18.49 4.71
C THR A 125 -5.40 -19.65 5.11
N GLY A 126 -6.22 -20.17 4.19
CA GLY A 126 -7.08 -21.33 4.41
C GLY A 126 -8.33 -21.03 5.26
N PHE A 127 -8.72 -19.77 5.42
CA PHE A 127 -9.99 -19.39 6.05
C PHE A 127 -11.17 -19.52 5.08
N LEU A 128 -10.90 -19.42 3.77
CA LEU A 128 -11.86 -19.64 2.70
C LEU A 128 -11.28 -20.61 1.68
N ASP A 129 -12.14 -21.47 1.13
CA ASP A 129 -11.74 -22.42 0.09
C ASP A 129 -11.48 -21.72 -1.25
N GLU A 130 -12.25 -20.66 -1.56
CA GLU A 130 -12.14 -19.89 -2.78
C GLU A 130 -12.50 -18.42 -2.54
N ASN A 131 -11.83 -17.52 -3.25
CA ASN A 131 -12.19 -16.12 -3.30
C ASN A 131 -13.39 -15.87 -4.22
N ILE A 132 -14.55 -15.59 -3.63
CA ILE A 132 -15.80 -15.28 -4.34
C ILE A 132 -15.79 -13.94 -5.09
N MET A 133 -14.76 -13.10 -4.88
CA MET A 133 -14.65 -11.78 -5.51
C MET A 133 -13.89 -11.88 -6.83
N GLN A 134 -14.41 -11.25 -7.88
CA GLN A 134 -13.66 -11.10 -9.13
C GLN A 134 -12.48 -10.15 -8.93
N LYS A 135 -11.33 -10.52 -9.48
CA LYS A 135 -10.12 -9.71 -9.40
C LYS A 135 -10.34 -8.36 -10.08
N PRO A 136 -10.11 -7.22 -9.40
CA PRO A 136 -10.25 -5.91 -10.02
C PRO A 136 -9.31 -5.81 -11.23
N GLU A 137 -9.85 -5.42 -12.37
CA GLU A 137 -9.02 -5.13 -13.55
C GLU A 137 -8.06 -3.99 -13.23
N ASP A 138 -6.77 -4.28 -13.33
CA ASP A 138 -5.74 -3.27 -13.16
C ASP A 138 -5.67 -2.46 -14.46
N LYS A 139 -6.49 -1.39 -14.57
CA LYS A 139 -6.55 -0.48 -15.73
C LYS A 139 -5.19 0.18 -16.09
N ARG A 140 -4.15 -0.07 -15.29
CA ARG A 140 -2.76 0.35 -15.53
C ARG A 140 -1.88 -0.72 -16.17
N LYS A 141 -2.31 -1.99 -16.22
CA LYS A 141 -1.63 -3.03 -16.99
C LYS A 141 -1.84 -2.74 -18.48
N GLY A 142 -0.80 -2.24 -19.14
CA GLY A 142 -0.79 -2.05 -20.59
C GLY A 142 -0.55 -0.62 -21.07
N LYS A 143 -0.57 0.40 -20.20
CA LYS A 143 -0.05 1.72 -20.58
C LYS A 143 1.37 1.86 -20.02
N PRO A 144 2.44 1.76 -20.85
CA PRO A 144 3.76 2.14 -20.40
C PRO A 144 3.66 3.55 -19.84
N ALA A 145 4.06 3.74 -18.59
CA ALA A 145 4.16 5.08 -18.03
C ALA A 145 5.09 5.86 -18.97
N LYS A 146 4.60 6.95 -19.57
CA LYS A 146 5.46 7.78 -20.41
C LYS A 146 6.74 8.10 -19.62
N PRO A 147 7.93 7.82 -20.18
CA PRO A 147 9.17 8.12 -19.48
C PRO A 147 9.15 9.60 -19.10
N LYS A 148 9.26 9.89 -17.81
CA LYS A 148 9.36 11.28 -17.36
C LYS A 148 10.74 11.78 -17.78
N VAL A 149 10.82 12.99 -18.29
CA VAL A 149 12.11 13.62 -18.57
C VAL A 149 12.49 14.47 -17.36
N ILE A 150 13.58 14.11 -16.68
CA ILE A 150 14.15 14.89 -15.58
C ILE A 150 15.05 15.97 -16.21
N LYS A 151 14.73 17.25 -15.96
CA LYS A 151 15.45 18.39 -16.54
C LYS A 151 16.49 18.96 -15.59
N SER A 152 16.30 18.83 -14.29
CA SER A 152 17.26 19.24 -13.26
C SER A 152 17.39 18.22 -12.12
N PRO A 153 18.49 18.30 -11.33
CA PRO A 153 18.69 17.45 -10.14
C PRO A 153 17.59 17.63 -9.09
N GLU A 154 16.99 18.81 -9.00
CA GLU A 154 15.89 19.11 -8.08
C GLU A 154 14.59 18.38 -8.48
N ASP A 155 14.41 18.10 -9.77
CA ASP A 155 13.28 17.35 -10.31
C ASP A 155 13.39 15.83 -10.04
N VAL A 156 14.54 15.37 -9.54
CA VAL A 156 14.78 13.96 -9.24
C VAL A 156 13.85 13.49 -8.13
N SER A 157 12.92 12.64 -8.52
CA SER A 157 11.96 11.98 -7.64
C SER A 157 12.03 10.47 -7.82
N PHE A 158 11.68 9.73 -6.77
CA PHE A 158 11.79 8.29 -6.71
C PHE A 158 10.42 7.63 -6.53
N LYS A 159 10.20 6.52 -7.22
CA LYS A 159 9.19 5.52 -6.91
C LYS A 159 9.82 4.49 -5.99
N MET A 160 9.19 4.22 -4.86
CA MET A 160 9.70 3.30 -3.84
C MET A 160 8.91 2.00 -3.86
N ASN A 161 9.63 0.88 -3.84
CA ASN A 161 9.18 -0.38 -3.27
C ASN A 161 10.06 -0.70 -2.04
N GLY A 162 9.78 -1.79 -1.31
CA GLY A 162 10.47 -2.10 -0.04
C GLY A 162 11.99 -2.15 -0.08
N TRP A 163 12.52 -2.58 -1.21
CA TRP A 163 13.93 -2.91 -1.40
C TRP A 163 14.61 -1.99 -2.40
N THR A 164 13.85 -1.29 -3.24
CA THR A 164 14.38 -0.49 -4.36
C THR A 164 13.62 0.83 -4.46
N LYS A 165 14.37 1.91 -4.61
CA LYS A 165 13.87 3.24 -4.97
C LYS A 165 14.39 3.60 -6.36
N THR A 166 13.53 3.56 -7.36
CA THR A 166 13.89 3.87 -8.75
C THR A 166 13.47 5.29 -9.09
N THR A 167 14.28 6.02 -9.83
CA THR A 167 13.90 7.34 -10.36
C THR A 167 12.63 7.23 -11.20
N VAL A 168 11.82 8.30 -11.22
CA VAL A 168 10.51 8.27 -11.92
C VAL A 168 10.61 8.01 -13.42
N ASP A 169 11.76 8.34 -14.02
CA ASP A 169 12.13 8.09 -15.41
C ASP A 169 12.71 6.69 -15.65
N GLY A 170 13.05 5.95 -14.59
CA GLY A 170 13.57 4.59 -14.65
C GLY A 170 15.08 4.47 -14.80
N LYS A 171 15.83 5.57 -14.84
CA LYS A 171 17.27 5.54 -15.17
C LYS A 171 18.17 5.02 -14.05
N TYR A 172 17.93 5.43 -12.80
CA TYR A 172 18.75 5.02 -11.66
C TYR A 172 17.90 4.39 -10.56
N SER A 173 18.41 3.31 -9.97
CA SER A 173 17.80 2.64 -8.82
C SER A 173 18.73 2.67 -7.62
N ILE A 174 18.21 3.11 -6.47
CA ILE A 174 18.84 2.92 -5.17
C ILE A 174 18.30 1.62 -4.59
N ILE A 175 19.15 0.62 -4.43
CA ILE A 175 18.79 -0.68 -3.89
C ILE A 175 19.26 -0.75 -2.45
N LYS A 176 18.37 -1.21 -1.58
CA LYS A 176 18.55 -1.41 -0.15
C LYS A 176 18.88 -2.88 0.08
N GLU A 177 19.93 -3.15 0.84
CA GLU A 177 20.37 -4.50 1.19
C GLU A 177 20.57 -4.59 2.70
N LYS A 178 20.29 -5.76 3.29
CA LYS A 178 20.59 -6.01 4.70
C LYS A 178 22.11 -6.11 4.85
N ASP A 179 22.68 -5.37 5.80
CA ASP A 179 24.11 -5.43 6.08
C ASP A 179 24.45 -6.76 6.78
N PRO A 180 25.28 -7.64 6.17
CA PRO A 180 25.65 -8.92 6.77
C PRO A 180 26.56 -8.78 8.00
N ASN A 181 27.27 -7.65 8.12
CA ASN A 181 28.20 -7.38 9.23
C ASN A 181 27.64 -6.37 10.24
N GLY A 182 26.47 -5.81 9.95
CA GLY A 182 25.76 -4.90 10.83
C GLY A 182 24.87 -5.65 11.83
N GLY A 183 24.80 -5.18 13.07
CA GLY A 183 23.78 -5.63 14.02
C GLY A 183 22.35 -5.45 13.47
N TYR A 184 21.36 -6.07 14.13
CA TYR A 184 19.95 -6.06 13.73
C TYR A 184 19.48 -4.67 13.23
N GLY A 185 18.96 -4.63 12.00
CA GLY A 185 18.33 -3.43 11.42
C GLY A 185 19.24 -2.47 10.64
N LYS A 186 20.53 -2.78 10.49
CA LYS A 186 21.42 -1.99 9.62
C LYS A 186 21.25 -2.40 8.15
N TYR A 187 21.04 -1.39 7.31
CA TYR A 187 20.91 -1.55 5.86
C TYR A 187 21.97 -0.72 5.16
N ARG A 188 22.52 -1.26 4.08
CA ARG A 188 23.41 -0.56 3.15
C ARG A 188 22.68 -0.32 1.84
N PHE A 189 23.07 0.74 1.13
CA PHE A 189 22.44 1.12 -0.13
C PHE A 189 23.48 1.16 -1.23
N TYR A 190 23.09 0.78 -2.44
CA TYR A 190 23.94 0.94 -3.63
C TYR A 190 23.10 1.47 -4.79
N VAL A 191 23.77 2.06 -5.77
CA VAL A 191 23.11 2.66 -6.93
C VAL A 191 23.38 1.82 -8.17
N LYS A 192 22.34 1.58 -8.96
CA LYS A 192 22.38 0.89 -10.25
C LYS A 192 21.94 1.85 -11.35
N ASP A 193 22.71 1.90 -12.43
CA ASP A 193 22.28 2.47 -13.71
C ASP A 193 21.47 1.38 -14.44
N GLU A 194 20.16 1.59 -14.57
CA GLU A 194 19.26 0.61 -15.16
C GLU A 194 19.37 0.56 -16.68
N GLU A 195 19.76 1.66 -17.33
CA GLU A 195 19.94 1.70 -18.78
C GLU A 195 21.18 0.90 -19.20
N ARG A 196 22.26 1.05 -18.42
CA ARG A 196 23.53 0.34 -18.66
C ARG A 196 23.60 -1.02 -17.97
N ASN A 197 22.66 -1.30 -17.06
CA ASN A 197 22.63 -2.48 -16.20
C ASN A 197 23.94 -2.66 -15.40
N VAL A 198 24.50 -1.58 -14.85
CA VAL A 198 25.76 -1.59 -14.09
C VAL A 198 25.59 -1.00 -12.69
N LEU A 199 26.41 -1.49 -11.76
CA LEU A 199 26.56 -0.92 -10.42
C LEU A 199 27.71 0.08 -10.41
N PHE A 200 27.59 1.11 -9.58
CA PHE A 200 28.71 2.00 -9.32
C PHE A 200 29.69 1.33 -8.36
N THR A 201 30.98 1.47 -8.64
CA THR A 201 32.06 0.91 -7.84
C THR A 201 32.93 2.02 -7.23
N ASP A 202 33.65 1.69 -6.16
CA ASP A 202 34.69 2.54 -5.60
C ASP A 202 35.99 2.49 -6.43
N ASP A 203 37.04 3.13 -5.93
CA ASP A 203 38.37 3.20 -6.54
C ASP A 203 39.11 1.86 -6.58
N LYS A 204 38.62 0.86 -5.85
CA LYS A 204 39.15 -0.52 -5.82
C LYS A 204 38.36 -1.48 -6.70
N GLY A 205 37.28 -1.01 -7.34
CA GLY A 205 36.41 -1.82 -8.16
C GLY A 205 35.37 -2.62 -7.37
N GLU A 206 35.21 -2.35 -6.08
CA GLU A 206 34.17 -2.97 -5.25
C GLU A 206 32.86 -2.18 -5.36
N THR A 207 31.71 -2.82 -5.11
CA THR A 207 30.42 -2.12 -5.17
C THR A 207 30.38 -0.96 -4.18
N LEU A 208 30.04 0.24 -4.67
CA LEU A 208 29.96 1.44 -3.86
C LEU A 208 28.73 1.38 -2.95
N TYR A 209 28.95 1.12 -1.67
CA TYR A 209 27.92 1.18 -0.65
C TYR A 209 27.84 2.57 -0.01
N LEU A 210 26.62 3.06 0.15
CA LEU A 210 26.28 4.39 0.65
C LEU A 210 25.21 4.27 1.74
N ASN A 211 25.08 5.29 2.57
CA ASN A 211 23.88 5.44 3.37
C ASN A 211 22.70 5.99 2.53
N GLY A 212 21.49 5.95 3.09
CA GLY A 212 20.27 6.27 2.34
C GLY A 212 20.16 7.73 1.86
N ASN A 213 20.80 8.68 2.53
CA ASN A 213 20.83 10.08 2.11
C ASN A 213 21.94 10.31 1.07
N GLU A 214 23.12 9.75 1.30
CA GLU A 214 24.25 9.78 0.36
C GLU A 214 23.88 9.18 -0.99
N ALA A 215 23.14 8.06 -1.02
CA ALA A 215 22.68 7.45 -2.26
C ALA A 215 21.76 8.39 -3.07
N ARG A 216 20.91 9.18 -2.40
CA ARG A 216 20.06 10.17 -3.08
C ARG A 216 20.87 11.33 -3.64
N ASP A 217 21.80 11.84 -2.86
CA ASP A 217 22.66 12.96 -3.28
C ASP A 217 23.61 12.52 -4.39
N PHE A 218 24.07 11.27 -4.36
CA PHE A 218 24.84 10.66 -5.44
C PHE A 218 24.03 10.61 -6.74
N VAL A 219 22.80 10.08 -6.73
CA VAL A 219 21.93 10.07 -7.92
C VAL A 219 21.67 11.48 -8.45
N LYS A 220 21.38 12.46 -7.57
CA LYS A 220 21.19 13.86 -7.99
C LYS A 220 22.44 14.41 -8.70
N ARG A 221 23.63 14.14 -8.18
CA ARG A 221 24.91 14.54 -8.80
C ARG A 221 25.13 13.90 -10.17
N LEU A 222 24.71 12.64 -10.38
CA LEU A 222 24.77 12.02 -11.71
C LEU A 222 23.96 12.81 -12.75
N TYR A 223 22.77 13.32 -12.40
CA TYR A 223 21.99 14.19 -13.28
C TYR A 223 22.61 15.57 -13.51
N VAL A 224 23.34 16.13 -12.54
CA VAL A 224 24.13 17.37 -12.75
C VAL A 224 25.18 17.15 -13.84
N ASN A 225 25.93 16.05 -13.75
CA ASN A 225 27.04 15.78 -14.65
C ASN A 225 26.57 15.47 -16.08
N LEU A 226 25.45 14.75 -16.24
CA LEU A 226 24.82 14.53 -17.55
C LEU A 226 24.39 15.82 -18.25
N LYS A 227 23.94 16.83 -17.49
CA LYS A 227 23.57 18.14 -18.07
C LYS A 227 24.81 18.87 -18.61
N LYS A 228 25.96 18.77 -17.93
CA LYS A 228 27.22 19.37 -18.38
C LYS A 228 27.72 18.75 -19.68
N GLU A 229 27.54 17.44 -19.86
CA GLU A 229 27.95 16.72 -21.09
C GLU A 229 27.06 17.05 -22.30
N ARG A 230 25.78 17.39 -22.09
CA ARG A 230 24.85 17.79 -23.17
C ARG A 230 25.02 19.24 -23.65
N HIS A 231 25.79 20.04 -22.93
CA HIS A 231 26.06 21.45 -23.25
C HIS A 231 27.52 21.70 -23.67
N LYS A 232 28.29 20.64 -23.91
CA LYS A 232 29.55 20.67 -24.67
C LYS A 232 29.28 20.18 -26.08
#